data_AF-A0A8I1SNH6-F1
#
_entry.id   AF-A0A8I1SNH6-F1
#
_cell.length_a   1.000
_cell.length_b   1.000
_cell.length_c   1.000
_cell.angle_alpha   90.00
_cell.angle_beta   90.00
_cell.angle_gamma   90.00
#
_symmetry.space_group_name_H-M   'P 1'
#
loop_
_entity.id
_entity.type
_entity.pdbx_description
1 polymer ?
#
loop_
_entity_poly.entity_id
_entity_poly.type
_entity_poly.pdbx_seq_one_letter_code
_entity_poly.pdbx_strand_id
1 'polypeptide(L)'
;MLFQGYTRIDLTLCPLSLKEDWNRGDEGISTILLDKDDLFRAPQLLSDKQYHLQMPTEANFLDCCNEFWWVCTYVVKGLCRNEFLYAVDHLTIQARTELLRMMSWRIATERGFTFSLGKNNKYLPNYLEKHEFLELQSTYDVSTNKKVWHALQASQVMFIRESTKEAKSQLMPLRPRRSLKAVTNFVYSYLRYLLFVNQLFWSCIFSPIL
;
A
#
# COMPACT_ATOMS: atom_id res chain seq x y z
N MET A 1 -2.31 7.18 27.54
CA MET A 1 -1.55 7.18 28.81
C MET A 1 -0.51 6.07 28.78
N LEU A 2 0.74 6.33 29.18
CA LEU A 2 1.81 5.33 29.33
C LEU A 2 2.09 5.13 30.83
N PHE A 3 2.01 3.90 31.31
CA PHE A 3 2.16 3.56 32.72
C PHE A 3 3.58 3.08 33.06
N GLN A 4 3.90 3.02 34.35
CA GLN A 4 5.23 2.66 34.87
C GLN A 4 5.72 1.26 34.44
N GLY A 5 4.83 0.38 33.97
CA GLY A 5 5.16 -0.92 33.37
C GLY A 5 5.24 -0.93 31.84
N TYR A 6 5.35 0.22 31.19
CA TYR A 6 5.34 0.38 29.72
C TYR A 6 4.04 -0.06 29.03
N THR A 7 2.99 -0.37 29.79
CA THR A 7 1.64 -0.55 29.25
C THR A 7 1.09 0.81 28.80
N ARG A 8 0.53 0.86 27.60
CA ARG A 8 -0.12 2.05 27.05
C ARG A 8 -1.61 1.79 26.88
N ILE A 9 -2.42 2.65 27.48
CA ILE A 9 -3.89 2.63 27.33
C ILE A 9 -4.33 3.90 26.61
N ASP A 10 -5.16 3.75 25.60
CA ASP A 10 -5.96 4.84 25.06
C ASP A 10 -7.30 4.89 25.76
N LEU A 11 -7.63 6.06 26.30
CA LEU A 11 -8.90 6.32 26.96
C LEU A 11 -9.56 7.47 26.24
N THR A 12 -10.79 7.24 25.78
CA THR A 12 -11.64 8.26 25.20
C THR A 12 -12.79 8.53 26.17
N LEU A 13 -12.95 9.79 26.58
CA LEU A 13 -14.12 10.22 27.34
C LEU A 13 -15.16 10.74 26.35
N CYS A 14 -16.33 10.11 26.32
CA CYS A 14 -17.41 10.49 25.41
C CYS A 14 -18.64 10.97 26.20
N PRO A 15 -19.20 12.15 25.88
CA PRO A 15 -20.47 12.58 26.45
C PRO A 15 -21.60 11.59 26.13
N LEU A 16 -22.52 11.39 27.07
CA LEU A 16 -23.63 10.46 26.89
C LEU A 16 -24.55 10.84 25.71
N SER A 17 -24.62 12.13 25.36
CA SER A 17 -25.36 12.59 24.17
C SER A 17 -24.83 12.02 22.85
N LEU A 18 -23.59 11.51 22.82
CA LEU A 18 -22.95 10.91 21.65
C LEU A 18 -22.86 9.37 21.77
N LYS A 19 -23.62 8.75 22.68
CA LYS A 19 -23.54 7.32 23.00
C LYS A 19 -23.83 6.36 21.83
N GLU A 20 -24.56 6.81 20.82
CA GLU A 20 -24.86 5.99 19.63
C GLU A 20 -23.74 6.11 18.57
N ASP A 21 -22.92 7.17 18.65
CA ASP A 21 -21.93 7.49 17.63
C ASP A 21 -20.50 7.14 18.03
N TRP A 22 -20.20 7.10 19.33
CA TRP A 22 -18.81 6.96 19.82
C TRP A 22 -18.10 5.69 19.34
N ASN A 23 -18.86 4.62 19.10
CA ASN A 23 -18.36 3.32 18.65
C ASN A 23 -18.80 2.97 17.23
N ARG A 24 -19.35 3.94 16.49
CA ARG A 24 -19.87 3.72 15.13
C ARG A 24 -18.78 3.13 14.25
N GLY A 25 -19.02 1.95 13.70
CA GLY A 25 -18.06 1.24 12.87
C GLY A 25 -17.03 0.40 13.63
N ASP A 26 -17.11 0.30 14.96
CA ASP A 26 -16.34 -0.60 15.84
C ASP A 26 -17.28 -1.44 16.76
N GLU A 27 -18.59 -1.41 16.48
CA GLU A 27 -19.67 -2.08 17.23
C GLU A 27 -19.42 -3.57 17.48
N GLY A 28 -18.84 -4.27 16.50
CA GLY A 28 -18.60 -5.71 16.56
C GLY A 28 -17.32 -6.11 17.30
N ILE A 29 -16.46 -5.18 17.73
CA ILE A 29 -15.18 -5.51 18.37
C ILE A 29 -15.00 -4.89 19.76
N SER A 30 -15.99 -4.12 20.22
CA SER A 30 -16.00 -3.50 21.55
C SER A 30 -16.80 -4.35 22.53
N THR A 31 -16.29 -4.47 23.76
CA THR A 31 -16.98 -5.17 24.86
C THR A 31 -17.39 -4.16 25.92
N ILE A 32 -18.67 -4.18 26.31
CA ILE A 32 -19.16 -3.38 27.44
C ILE A 32 -18.64 -4.03 28.72
N LEU A 33 -17.79 -3.30 29.45
CA LEU A 33 -17.24 -3.77 30.72
C LEU A 33 -18.15 -3.46 31.91
N LEU A 34 -18.87 -2.34 31.85
CA LEU A 34 -19.80 -1.88 32.89
C LEU A 34 -20.85 -0.94 32.26
N ASP A 35 -22.12 -1.21 32.56
CA ASP A 35 -23.23 -0.31 32.29
C ASP A 35 -24.05 -0.14 33.58
N LYS A 36 -24.09 1.07 34.13
CA LYS A 36 -24.75 1.36 35.41
C LYS A 36 -26.23 1.67 35.26
N ASP A 37 -26.64 2.13 34.09
CA ASP A 37 -27.95 2.73 33.82
C ASP A 37 -28.71 1.97 32.72
N ASP A 38 -28.19 0.81 32.28
CA ASP A 38 -28.74 -0.05 31.22
C ASP A 38 -29.00 0.71 29.90
N LEU A 39 -28.03 1.56 29.53
CA LEU A 39 -28.12 2.47 28.38
C LEU A 39 -27.60 1.88 27.08
N PHE A 40 -26.82 0.80 27.15
CA PHE A 40 -26.15 0.18 26.02
C PHE A 40 -26.71 -1.22 25.75
N ARG A 41 -26.97 -1.52 24.48
CA ARG A 41 -27.33 -2.88 24.09
C ARG A 41 -26.07 -3.74 24.01
N ALA A 42 -26.09 -4.91 24.62
CA ALA A 42 -25.03 -5.89 24.42
C ALA A 42 -24.92 -6.23 22.92
N PRO A 43 -23.70 -6.24 22.33
CA PRO A 43 -23.54 -6.64 20.94
C PRO A 43 -24.02 -8.08 20.78
N GLN A 44 -24.85 -8.33 19.76
CA GLN A 44 -25.44 -9.66 19.51
C GLN A 44 -24.37 -10.72 19.18
N LEU A 45 -23.26 -10.30 18.56
CA LEU A 45 -22.09 -11.13 18.31
C LEU A 45 -20.85 -10.24 18.13
N LEU A 46 -19.74 -10.57 18.78
CA LEU A 46 -18.46 -9.97 18.44
C LEU A 46 -18.01 -10.50 17.07
N SER A 47 -17.76 -9.60 16.13
CA SER A 47 -17.42 -9.89 14.75
C SER A 47 -16.57 -8.77 14.16
N ASP A 48 -15.45 -9.14 13.55
CA ASP A 48 -14.53 -8.23 12.86
C ASP A 48 -14.80 -8.12 11.35
N LYS A 49 -15.91 -8.71 10.87
CA LYS A 49 -16.30 -8.78 9.44
C LYS A 49 -16.23 -7.46 8.69
N GLN A 50 -16.49 -6.35 9.36
CA GLN A 50 -16.40 -5.01 8.77
C GLN A 50 -14.98 -4.62 8.30
N TYR A 51 -13.94 -5.24 8.87
CA TYR A 51 -12.54 -5.03 8.45
C TYR A 51 -12.05 -6.08 7.45
N HIS A 52 -12.90 -7.06 7.10
CA HIS A 52 -12.53 -8.06 6.13
C HIS A 52 -12.31 -7.41 4.78
N LEU A 53 -11.30 -7.91 4.07
CA LEU A 53 -11.03 -7.44 2.72
C LEU A 53 -12.28 -7.65 1.85
N GLN A 54 -12.56 -6.66 1.02
CA GLN A 54 -13.68 -6.70 0.08
C GLN A 54 -13.15 -7.04 -1.31
N MET A 55 -13.95 -7.79 -2.06
CA MET A 55 -13.65 -8.10 -3.46
C MET A 55 -13.59 -6.80 -4.26
N PRO A 56 -12.51 -6.54 -5.02
CA PRO A 56 -12.45 -5.36 -5.85
C PRO A 56 -13.50 -5.42 -6.96
N THR A 57 -14.13 -4.29 -7.25
CA THR A 57 -14.82 -4.13 -8.54
C THR A 57 -13.80 -3.95 -9.67
N GLU A 58 -14.21 -4.19 -10.92
CA GLU A 58 -13.36 -3.89 -12.08
C GLU A 58 -12.86 -2.45 -12.07
N ALA A 59 -13.71 -1.49 -11.68
CA ALA A 59 -13.34 -0.09 -11.56
C ALA A 59 -12.22 0.12 -10.51
N ASN A 60 -12.36 -0.47 -9.31
CA ASN A 60 -11.32 -0.35 -8.28
C ASN A 60 -9.99 -0.97 -8.72
N PHE A 61 -10.05 -2.12 -9.41
CA PHE A 61 -8.86 -2.75 -9.96
C PHE A 61 -8.15 -1.84 -10.99
N LEU A 62 -8.91 -1.27 -11.93
CA LEU A 62 -8.37 -0.37 -12.95
C LEU A 62 -7.81 0.93 -12.35
N ASP A 63 -8.48 1.49 -11.34
CA ASP A 63 -8.03 2.70 -10.64
C ASP A 63 -6.72 2.45 -9.89
N CYS A 64 -6.62 1.34 -9.16
CA CYS A 64 -5.38 0.91 -8.50
C CYS A 64 -4.22 0.78 -9.49
N CYS A 65 -4.46 0.14 -10.63
CA CYS A 65 -3.47 0.04 -11.70
C CYS A 65 -3.07 1.41 -12.24
N ASN A 66 -4.04 2.28 -12.53
CA ASN A 66 -3.79 3.61 -13.07
C ASN A 66 -2.97 4.47 -12.10
N GLU A 67 -3.35 4.49 -10.84
CA GLU A 67 -2.69 5.27 -9.79
C GLU A 67 -1.24 4.80 -9.59
N PHE A 68 -1.01 3.49 -9.46
CA PHE A 68 0.33 2.94 -9.32
C PHE A 68 1.27 3.39 -10.45
N TRP A 69 0.84 3.22 -11.71
CA TRP A 69 1.64 3.56 -12.88
C TRP A 69 1.83 5.07 -13.05
N TRP A 70 0.80 5.86 -12.71
CA TRP A 70 0.88 7.31 -12.75
C TRP A 70 1.91 7.84 -11.74
N VAL A 71 1.84 7.37 -10.50
CA VAL A 71 2.77 7.77 -9.42
C VAL A 71 4.21 7.35 -9.71
N CYS A 72 4.43 6.19 -10.36
CA CYS A 72 5.77 5.80 -10.81
C CYS A 72 6.45 6.90 -11.65
N THR A 73 5.68 7.67 -12.43
CA THR A 73 6.23 8.79 -13.21
C THR A 73 6.73 9.94 -12.33
N TYR A 74 6.11 10.17 -11.17
CA TYR A 74 6.56 11.17 -10.20
C TYR A 74 7.84 10.74 -9.51
N VAL A 75 7.97 9.46 -9.13
CA VAL A 75 9.22 8.92 -8.58
C VAL A 75 10.37 9.14 -9.57
N VAL A 76 10.16 8.80 -10.84
CA VAL A 76 11.17 9.00 -11.89
C VAL A 76 11.50 10.48 -12.08
N LYS A 77 10.49 11.36 -12.15
CA LYS A 77 10.70 12.81 -12.25
C LYS A 77 11.52 13.35 -11.07
N GLY A 78 11.22 12.91 -9.85
CA GLY A 78 11.95 13.32 -8.65
C GLY A 78 13.42 12.90 -8.71
N LEU A 79 13.68 11.62 -9.03
CA LEU A 79 15.05 11.13 -9.22
C LEU A 79 15.79 11.93 -10.29
N CYS A 80 15.13 12.16 -11.44
CA CYS A 80 15.65 12.93 -12.57
C CYS A 80 16.02 14.38 -12.23
N ARG A 81 15.33 14.97 -11.26
CA ARG A 81 15.55 16.35 -10.80
C ARG A 81 16.41 16.43 -9.55
N ASN A 82 16.93 15.29 -9.07
CA ASN A 82 17.61 15.16 -7.79
C ASN A 82 16.77 15.63 -6.58
N GLU A 83 15.44 15.49 -6.69
CA GLU A 83 14.47 15.78 -5.64
C GLU A 83 14.23 14.50 -4.81
N PHE A 84 15.22 14.12 -4.00
CA PHE A 84 15.23 12.83 -3.27
C PHE A 84 13.99 12.61 -2.41
N LEU A 85 13.62 13.56 -1.55
CA LEU A 85 12.45 13.43 -0.66
C LEU A 85 11.15 13.30 -1.46
N TYR A 86 11.01 14.07 -2.55
CA TYR A 86 9.85 13.98 -3.43
C TYR A 86 9.72 12.57 -4.04
N ALA A 87 10.82 11.99 -4.52
CA ALA A 87 10.82 10.64 -5.08
C ALA A 87 10.51 9.58 -4.00
N VAL A 88 11.12 9.71 -2.82
CA VAL A 88 10.92 8.79 -1.68
C VAL A 88 9.47 8.82 -1.22
N ASP A 89 8.86 9.99 -1.05
CA ASP A 89 7.48 10.11 -0.59
C ASP A 89 6.51 9.50 -1.61
N HIS A 90 6.66 9.82 -2.90
CA HIS A 90 5.85 9.23 -3.97
C HIS A 90 5.97 7.70 -4.06
N LEU A 91 7.18 7.17 -3.87
CA LEU A 91 7.39 5.73 -3.85
C LEU A 91 6.76 5.11 -2.60
N THR A 92 6.97 5.73 -1.44
CA THR A 92 6.69 5.10 -0.15
C THR A 92 5.24 5.22 0.29
N ILE A 93 4.59 6.35 0.02
CA ILE A 93 3.25 6.67 0.48
C ILE A 93 2.24 6.30 -0.61
N GLN A 94 2.44 6.71 -1.85
CA GLN A 94 1.47 6.47 -2.92
C GLN A 94 1.70 5.12 -3.63
N ALA A 95 2.85 4.93 -4.28
CA ALA A 95 3.07 3.74 -5.12
C ALA A 95 3.02 2.44 -4.30
N ARG A 96 3.65 2.42 -3.12
CA ARG A 96 3.61 1.24 -2.24
C ARG A 96 2.21 0.96 -1.70
N THR A 97 1.39 1.98 -1.46
CA THR A 97 0.00 1.77 -1.02
C THR A 97 -0.80 0.99 -2.07
N GLU A 98 -0.67 1.35 -3.35
CA GLU A 98 -1.34 0.62 -4.43
C GLU A 98 -0.76 -0.79 -4.64
N LEU A 99 0.56 -0.97 -4.49
CA LEU A 99 1.17 -2.30 -4.49
C LEU A 99 0.60 -3.20 -3.38
N LEU A 100 0.55 -2.71 -2.14
CA LEU A 100 0.02 -3.46 -1.01
C LEU A 100 -1.48 -3.74 -1.19
N ARG A 101 -2.24 -2.80 -1.78
CA ARG A 101 -3.66 -3.01 -2.13
C ARG A 101 -3.80 -4.15 -3.14
N MET A 102 -3.03 -4.15 -4.22
CA MET A 102 -3.06 -5.22 -5.22
C MET A 102 -2.69 -6.59 -4.62
N MET A 103 -1.65 -6.63 -3.78
CA MET A 103 -1.27 -7.84 -3.03
C MET A 103 -2.38 -8.32 -2.11
N SER A 104 -3.06 -7.39 -1.42
CA SER A 104 -4.16 -7.74 -0.51
C SER A 104 -5.32 -8.40 -1.25
N TRP A 105 -5.68 -7.90 -2.44
CA TRP A 105 -6.72 -8.50 -3.27
C TRP A 105 -6.31 -9.88 -3.77
N ARG A 106 -5.09 -10.04 -4.28
CA ARG A 106 -4.58 -11.35 -4.71
C ARG A 106 -4.71 -12.40 -3.62
N ILE A 107 -4.27 -12.07 -2.40
CA ILE A 107 -4.32 -12.99 -1.26
C ILE A 107 -5.76 -13.27 -0.82
N ALA A 108 -6.62 -12.25 -0.83
CA ALA A 108 -8.02 -12.41 -0.47
C ALA A 108 -8.81 -13.22 -1.51
N THR A 109 -8.47 -13.10 -2.79
CA THR A 109 -8.98 -13.95 -3.87
C THR A 109 -8.60 -15.40 -3.68
N GLU A 110 -7.35 -15.68 -3.26
CA GLU A 110 -6.87 -17.04 -2.99
C GLU A 110 -7.50 -17.67 -1.73
N ARG A 111 -7.85 -16.86 -0.72
CA ARG A 111 -8.29 -17.33 0.61
C ARG A 111 -9.74 -17.04 0.98
N GLY A 112 -10.48 -16.33 0.13
CA GLY A 112 -11.93 -16.14 0.23
C GLY A 112 -12.41 -15.03 1.15
N PHE A 113 -11.90 -13.79 1.04
CA PHE A 113 -12.46 -12.52 1.59
C PHE A 113 -13.10 -12.54 3.00
N THR A 114 -12.63 -13.41 3.89
CA THR A 114 -13.21 -13.68 5.22
C THR A 114 -12.28 -13.29 6.36
N PHE A 115 -11.31 -12.42 6.08
CA PHE A 115 -10.29 -11.99 7.03
C PHE A 115 -9.81 -10.57 6.72
N SER A 116 -9.18 -9.95 7.71
CA SER A 116 -8.46 -8.67 7.57
C SER A 116 -6.95 -8.88 7.60
N LEU A 117 -6.19 -8.04 6.89
CA LEU A 117 -4.73 -7.98 7.02
C LEU A 117 -4.27 -7.07 8.18
N GLY A 118 -5.22 -6.55 8.95
CA GLY A 118 -4.98 -5.63 10.05
C GLY A 118 -4.55 -4.25 9.57
N LYS A 119 -4.54 -3.30 10.52
CA LYS A 119 -4.12 -1.92 10.25
C LYS A 119 -2.75 -1.87 9.58
N ASN A 120 -2.63 -1.10 8.51
CA ASN A 120 -1.42 -0.95 7.71
C ASN A 120 -0.83 -2.29 7.19
N ASN A 121 -1.69 -3.27 6.89
CA ASN A 121 -1.27 -4.57 6.35
C ASN A 121 -0.28 -5.33 7.24
N LYS A 122 -0.32 -5.10 8.57
CA LYS A 122 0.63 -5.70 9.53
C LYS A 122 0.66 -7.23 9.50
N TYR A 123 -0.42 -7.89 9.06
CA TYR A 123 -0.49 -9.34 8.94
C TYR A 123 -0.23 -9.86 7.52
N LEU A 124 -0.07 -8.99 6.51
CA LEU A 124 0.27 -9.38 5.14
C LEU A 124 1.46 -10.37 5.07
N PRO A 125 2.56 -10.19 5.82
CA PRO A 125 3.68 -11.13 5.77
C PRO A 125 3.32 -12.57 6.11
N ASN A 126 2.28 -12.82 6.91
CA ASN A 126 1.83 -14.16 7.29
C ASN A 126 1.20 -14.94 6.13
N TYR A 127 0.89 -14.24 5.03
CA TYR A 127 0.25 -14.79 3.85
C TYR A 127 1.20 -14.93 2.65
N LEU A 128 2.44 -14.44 2.78
CA LEU A 128 3.44 -14.44 1.73
C LEU A 128 4.43 -15.58 1.92
N GLU A 129 4.92 -16.13 0.82
CA GLU A 129 6.11 -16.97 0.90
C GLU A 129 7.33 -16.14 1.29
N LYS A 130 8.35 -16.80 1.87
CA LYS A 130 9.58 -16.14 2.30
C LYS A 130 10.22 -15.30 1.19
N HIS A 131 10.23 -15.82 -0.04
CA HIS A 131 10.82 -15.12 -1.18
C HIS A 131 10.01 -13.87 -1.58
N GLU A 132 8.68 -13.95 -1.59
CA GLU A 132 7.79 -12.81 -1.88
C GLU A 132 7.93 -11.72 -0.80
N PHE A 133 8.06 -12.12 0.46
CA PHE A 133 8.27 -11.17 1.55
C PHE A 133 9.62 -10.47 1.47
N LEU A 134 10.70 -11.18 1.13
CA LEU A 134 12.02 -10.58 0.91
C LEU A 134 12.01 -9.59 -0.26
N GLU A 135 11.30 -9.93 -1.34
CA GLU A 135 11.11 -9.02 -2.48
C GLU A 135 10.35 -7.76 -2.05
N LEU A 136 9.26 -7.92 -1.27
CA LEU A 136 8.53 -6.80 -0.71
C LEU A 136 9.43 -5.93 0.19
N GLN A 137 10.24 -6.53 1.06
CA GLN A 137 11.18 -5.82 1.93
C GLN A 137 12.21 -5.03 1.11
N SER A 138 12.67 -5.54 -0.03
CA SER A 138 13.60 -4.82 -0.90
C SER A 138 13.03 -3.48 -1.40
N THR A 139 11.70 -3.34 -1.48
CA THR A 139 11.03 -2.09 -1.86
C THR A 139 11.09 -1.00 -0.78
N TYR A 140 11.55 -1.31 0.44
CA TYR A 140 11.68 -0.37 1.55
C TYR A 140 13.09 0.22 1.68
N ASP A 141 14.09 -0.32 0.98
CA ASP A 141 15.42 0.26 0.99
C ASP A 141 15.45 1.49 0.07
N VAL A 142 15.28 2.67 0.68
CA VAL A 142 15.19 3.96 -0.01
C VAL A 142 16.25 4.95 0.48
N SER A 143 17.39 4.45 1.01
CA SER A 143 18.39 5.30 1.67
C SER A 143 19.24 6.16 0.73
N THR A 144 19.19 5.92 -0.59
CA THR A 144 19.89 6.70 -1.62
C THR A 144 19.09 6.73 -2.92
N ASN A 145 19.37 7.68 -3.82
CA ASN A 145 18.73 7.73 -5.15
C ASN A 145 18.82 6.38 -5.91
N LYS A 146 19.98 5.70 -5.86
CA LYS A 146 20.18 4.39 -6.50
C LYS A 146 19.27 3.32 -5.89
N LYS A 147 19.10 3.33 -4.56
CA LYS A 147 18.23 2.39 -3.86
C LYS A 147 16.75 2.69 -4.09
N VAL A 148 16.34 3.96 -4.13
CA VAL A 148 14.99 4.38 -4.55
C VAL A 148 14.67 3.87 -5.96
N TRP A 149 15.62 3.98 -6.90
CA TRP A 149 15.47 3.44 -8.24
C TRP A 149 15.27 1.91 -8.24
N HIS A 150 16.10 1.16 -7.51
CA HIS A 150 15.93 -0.29 -7.40
C HIS A 150 14.61 -0.68 -6.73
N ALA A 151 14.22 0.02 -5.66
CA ALA A 151 12.95 -0.19 -4.97
C ALA A 151 11.74 0.09 -5.88
N LEU A 152 11.81 1.11 -6.73
CA LEU A 152 10.81 1.38 -7.76
C LEU A 152 10.73 0.21 -8.76
N GLN A 153 11.85 -0.27 -9.28
CA GLN A 153 11.88 -1.38 -10.23
C GLN A 153 11.31 -2.67 -9.62
N ALA A 154 11.71 -3.00 -8.39
CA ALA A 154 11.17 -4.14 -7.65
C ALA A 154 9.66 -3.99 -7.46
N SER A 155 9.18 -2.81 -7.05
CA SER A 155 7.75 -2.53 -6.90
C SER A 155 6.98 -2.74 -8.21
N GLN A 156 7.54 -2.32 -9.35
CA GLN A 156 6.91 -2.48 -10.66
C GLN A 156 6.83 -3.94 -11.09
N VAL A 157 7.91 -4.71 -10.92
CA VAL A 157 7.94 -6.15 -11.22
C VAL A 157 6.90 -6.89 -10.38
N MET A 158 6.88 -6.63 -9.08
CA MET A 158 5.87 -7.18 -8.18
C MET A 158 4.47 -6.78 -8.63
N PHE A 159 4.20 -5.49 -8.86
CA PHE A 159 2.87 -5.03 -9.25
C PHE A 159 2.35 -5.71 -10.52
N ILE A 160 3.20 -5.89 -11.54
CA ILE A 160 2.84 -6.62 -12.76
C ILE A 160 2.45 -8.06 -12.43
N ARG A 161 3.23 -8.75 -11.59
CA ARG A 161 2.95 -10.13 -11.18
C ARG A 161 1.62 -10.23 -10.44
N GLU A 162 1.41 -9.40 -9.43
CA GLU A 162 0.22 -9.43 -8.57
C GLU A 162 -1.04 -9.04 -9.34
N SER A 163 -0.99 -7.96 -10.13
CA SER A 163 -2.12 -7.53 -10.97
C SER A 163 -2.46 -8.55 -12.07
N THR A 164 -1.46 -9.25 -12.62
CA THR A 164 -1.70 -10.31 -13.60
C THR A 164 -2.42 -11.51 -12.99
N LYS A 165 -1.99 -11.94 -11.80
CA LYS A 165 -2.66 -13.02 -11.06
C LYS A 165 -4.09 -12.64 -10.72
N GLU A 166 -4.30 -11.45 -10.16
CA GLU A 166 -5.61 -10.99 -9.72
C GLU A 166 -6.60 -10.86 -10.89
N ALA A 167 -6.18 -10.21 -11.99
CA ALA A 167 -7.03 -10.07 -13.16
C ALA A 167 -7.42 -11.41 -13.77
N LYS A 168 -6.50 -12.37 -13.80
CA LYS A 168 -6.80 -13.72 -14.29
C LYS A 168 -7.81 -14.42 -13.39
N SER A 169 -7.63 -14.37 -12.08
CA SER A 169 -8.51 -15.03 -11.11
C SER A 169 -9.92 -14.45 -11.10
N GLN A 170 -10.05 -13.13 -11.28
CA GLN A 170 -11.33 -12.43 -11.27
C GLN A 170 -11.93 -12.19 -12.67
N LEU A 171 -11.29 -12.71 -13.73
CA LEU A 171 -11.68 -12.49 -15.14
C LEU A 171 -11.80 -11.00 -15.52
N MET A 172 -11.00 -10.14 -14.88
CA MET A 172 -11.01 -8.69 -15.13
C MET A 172 -10.11 -8.35 -16.32
N PRO A 173 -10.48 -7.34 -17.12
CA PRO A 173 -9.60 -6.87 -18.17
C PRO A 173 -8.38 -6.19 -17.56
N LEU A 174 -7.21 -6.80 -17.73
CA LEU A 174 -5.97 -6.03 -17.79
C LEU A 174 -6.06 -5.19 -19.03
N ARG A 175 -6.50 -3.93 -18.92
CA ARG A 175 -6.28 -3.00 -20.01
C ARG A 175 -4.76 -2.79 -20.07
N PRO A 176 -4.07 -3.25 -21.12
CA PRO A 176 -2.70 -2.85 -21.35
C PRO A 176 -2.80 -1.43 -21.88
N ARG A 177 -3.16 -0.46 -21.02
CA ARG A 177 -3.61 0.85 -21.48
C ARG A 177 -2.40 1.68 -21.88
N ARG A 178 -1.65 1.23 -22.87
CA ARG A 178 -0.33 1.77 -23.21
C ARG A 178 0.61 1.84 -21.99
N SER A 179 0.25 1.44 -20.76
CA SER A 179 0.82 1.98 -19.51
C SER A 179 2.13 1.35 -19.10
N LEU A 180 2.33 0.04 -19.27
CA LEU A 180 3.65 -0.53 -19.02
C LEU A 180 4.63 -0.05 -20.09
N LYS A 181 4.31 -0.24 -21.38
CA LYS A 181 5.16 0.25 -22.46
C LYS A 181 5.29 1.78 -22.48
N ALA A 182 4.31 2.57 -22.09
CA ALA A 182 4.35 4.03 -22.12
C ALA A 182 4.88 4.63 -20.83
N VAL A 183 4.75 4.00 -19.66
CA VAL A 183 5.54 4.40 -18.47
C VAL A 183 6.98 3.97 -18.69
N THR A 184 7.24 2.75 -19.11
CA THR A 184 8.60 2.31 -19.47
C THR A 184 9.18 3.15 -20.59
N ASN A 185 8.43 3.44 -21.68
CA ASN A 185 8.88 4.36 -22.73
C ASN A 185 8.93 5.81 -22.25
N PHE A 186 8.05 6.28 -21.36
CA PHE A 186 8.13 7.62 -20.78
C PHE A 186 9.40 7.73 -19.94
N VAL A 187 9.65 6.77 -19.06
CA VAL A 187 10.87 6.66 -18.25
C VAL A 187 12.09 6.60 -19.17
N TYR A 188 12.14 5.71 -20.17
CA TYR A 188 13.27 5.63 -21.09
C TYR A 188 13.41 6.86 -22.00
N SER A 189 12.32 7.45 -22.47
CA SER A 189 12.36 8.64 -23.34
C SER A 189 12.69 9.90 -22.54
N TYR A 190 12.22 10.00 -21.30
CA TYR A 190 12.53 11.09 -20.38
C TYR A 190 13.97 10.99 -19.88
N LEU A 191 14.44 9.78 -19.53
CA LEU A 191 15.85 9.52 -19.28
C LEU A 191 16.68 9.85 -20.53
N ARG A 192 16.30 9.40 -21.72
CA ARG A 192 17.01 9.71 -22.98
C ARG A 192 17.02 11.21 -23.29
N TYR A 193 15.93 11.93 -23.03
CA TYR A 193 15.82 13.38 -23.17
C TYR A 193 16.75 14.09 -22.19
N LEU A 194 16.76 13.69 -20.91
CA LEU A 194 17.66 14.24 -19.91
C LEU A 194 19.12 13.91 -20.20
N LEU A 195 19.42 12.74 -20.76
CA LEU A 195 20.75 12.36 -21.24
C LEU A 195 21.21 13.19 -22.43
N PHE A 196 20.29 13.61 -23.29
CA PHE A 196 20.58 14.45 -24.45
C PHE A 196 20.76 15.93 -24.05
N VAL A 197 20.05 16.39 -23.03
CA VAL A 197 20.08 17.79 -22.56
C VAL A 197 21.10 18.02 -21.42
N ASN A 198 21.42 16.99 -20.63
CA ASN A 198 22.32 17.06 -19.50
C ASN A 198 23.22 15.81 -19.44
N GLN A 199 24.48 15.94 -19.85
CA GLN A 199 25.52 14.90 -19.72
C GLN A 199 25.82 14.45 -18.26
N LEU A 200 25.10 14.98 -17.26
CA LEU A 200 25.39 14.83 -15.83
C LEU A 200 24.67 13.68 -15.13
N PHE A 201 23.81 12.91 -15.82
CA PHE A 201 22.89 11.99 -15.13
C PHE A 201 23.43 10.56 -14.92
N TRP A 202 24.33 10.05 -15.78
CA TRP A 202 24.90 8.70 -15.62
C TRP A 202 25.84 8.59 -14.42
N SER A 203 26.54 9.67 -14.06
CA SER A 203 27.44 9.68 -12.90
C SER A 203 26.69 9.58 -11.57
N CYS A 204 25.47 10.09 -11.43
CA CYS A 204 24.76 10.04 -10.14
C CYS A 204 24.10 8.68 -9.82
N ILE A 205 23.76 7.88 -10.82
CA ILE A 205 23.13 6.55 -10.63
C ILE A 205 24.15 5.40 -10.75
N PHE A 206 25.18 5.57 -11.60
CA PHE A 206 26.17 4.53 -11.91
C PHE A 206 27.62 4.92 -11.61
N SER A 207 27.94 6.08 -11.03
CA SER A 207 29.31 6.30 -10.57
C SER A 207 29.62 5.37 -9.40
N PRO A 208 30.71 4.57 -9.48
CA PRO A 208 31.28 3.97 -8.30
C PRO A 208 31.85 5.12 -7.48
N ILE A 209 31.20 5.47 -6.38
CA ILE A 209 31.80 6.37 -5.40
C ILE A 209 32.94 5.59 -4.75
N LEU A 210 34.16 5.99 -5.12
CA LEU A 210 35.36 5.98 -4.27
C LEU A 210 35.09 6.76 -2.98
#